data_AF-A0A1V0Q0I9-F1
#
_entry.id   AF-A0A1V0Q0I9-F1
#
_cell.length_a   1.000
_cell.length_b   1.000
_cell.length_c   1.000
_cell.angle_alpha   90.00
_cell.angle_beta   90.00
_cell.angle_gamma   90.00
#
_symmetry.space_group_name_H-M   'P 1'
#
loop_
_entity.id
_entity.type
_entity.pdbx_description
1 polymer ?
#
loop_
_entity_poly.entity_id
_entity_poly.type
_entity_poly.pdbx_seq_one_letter_code
_entity_poly.pdbx_strand_id
1 'polypeptide(L)'
;MTKTNLLATTGLVLAVSAATAQAATTIFFEDFAEELASIAPANTAGNFTGLDSFTIVNGSVDLFGNGGYSLSCQSAGCLDLDGSTSDAARLESTALSFVAGVTYTLEFTVSGNQRGRANDTLEYGLTGLLNGPLTLTGNDSFQTITRTFTMLADATASIYFDHAGGDNYGIILDSVTVTADTPAVPLPASLPLLGAGLAGLVAMRRRKG
;
A
#
# COMPACT_ATOMS: atom_id res chain seq x y z
N MET A 1 -20.88 -28.05 -69.43
CA MET A 1 -20.14 -26.77 -69.50
C MET A 1 -21.07 -25.69 -68.93
N THR A 2 -20.81 -24.90 -67.89
CA THR A 2 -19.69 -24.74 -66.96
C THR A 2 -20.16 -23.77 -65.85
N LYS A 3 -19.88 -24.10 -64.58
CA LYS A 3 -19.55 -23.25 -63.40
C LYS A 3 -20.53 -22.10 -63.02
N THR A 4 -21.30 -22.22 -61.94
CA THR A 4 -20.94 -21.95 -60.52
C THR A 4 -20.36 -20.56 -60.27
N ASN A 5 -21.12 -19.70 -59.58
CA ASN A 5 -20.56 -18.60 -58.77
C ASN A 5 -21.11 -18.71 -57.34
N LEU A 6 -20.28 -19.26 -56.46
CA LEU A 6 -20.45 -19.28 -55.00
C LEU A 6 -20.28 -17.85 -54.48
N LEU A 7 -21.31 -17.28 -53.84
CA LEU A 7 -21.11 -16.16 -52.92
C LEU A 7 -20.63 -16.74 -51.58
N ALA A 8 -19.31 -16.72 -51.37
CA ALA A 8 -18.73 -16.98 -50.06
C ALA A 8 -18.66 -15.65 -49.28
N THR A 9 -19.63 -15.40 -48.42
CA THR A 9 -19.52 -14.34 -47.41
C THR A 9 -18.70 -14.86 -46.24
N THR A 10 -17.43 -14.45 -46.19
CA THR A 10 -16.51 -14.70 -45.09
C THR A 10 -16.96 -13.89 -43.87
N GLY A 11 -17.53 -14.56 -42.86
CA GLY A 11 -17.85 -13.93 -41.57
C GLY A 11 -16.56 -13.72 -40.76
N LEU A 12 -16.11 -12.47 -40.64
CA LEU A 12 -15.01 -12.10 -39.76
C LEU A 12 -15.50 -12.17 -38.30
N VAL A 13 -15.11 -13.21 -37.56
CA VAL A 13 -15.30 -13.28 -36.11
C VAL A 13 -14.24 -12.39 -35.47
N LEU A 14 -14.65 -11.20 -35.02
CA LEU A 14 -13.80 -10.30 -34.25
C LEU A 14 -13.72 -10.84 -32.81
N ALA A 15 -12.66 -11.57 -32.48
CA ALA A 15 -12.35 -11.92 -31.10
C ALA A 15 -11.88 -10.65 -30.37
N VAL A 16 -12.80 -9.97 -29.68
CA VAL A 16 -12.44 -8.87 -28.79
C VAL A 16 -11.92 -9.50 -27.49
N SER A 17 -10.61 -9.69 -27.39
CA SER A 17 -9.94 -9.96 -26.13
C SER A 17 -9.94 -8.67 -25.31
N ALA A 18 -10.91 -8.51 -24.40
CA ALA A 18 -10.89 -7.45 -23.41
C ALA A 18 -9.79 -7.76 -22.38
N ALA A 19 -8.63 -7.13 -22.52
CA ALA A 19 -7.65 -7.09 -21.45
C ALA A 19 -8.20 -6.21 -20.33
N THR A 20 -8.58 -6.82 -19.20
CA THR A 20 -8.96 -6.07 -18.00
C THR A 20 -7.68 -5.59 -17.31
N ALA A 21 -7.41 -4.28 -17.39
CA ALA A 21 -6.43 -3.64 -16.51
C ALA A 21 -6.90 -3.84 -15.06
N GLN A 22 -6.06 -4.45 -14.23
CA GLN A 22 -6.32 -4.66 -12.80
C GLN A 22 -5.86 -3.43 -12.02
N ALA A 23 -6.68 -2.98 -11.07
CA ALA A 23 -6.28 -1.96 -10.10
C ALA A 23 -5.83 -2.68 -8.84
N ALA A 24 -4.66 -2.30 -8.31
CA ALA A 24 -4.21 -2.77 -7.01
C ALA A 24 -5.22 -2.35 -5.93
N THR A 25 -5.51 -3.25 -4.99
CA THR A 25 -6.43 -2.98 -3.87
C THR A 25 -5.64 -2.67 -2.61
N THR A 26 -5.90 -1.54 -1.95
CA THR A 26 -5.31 -1.22 -0.65
C THR A 26 -5.90 -2.12 0.43
N ILE A 27 -5.04 -2.84 1.16
CA ILE A 27 -5.41 -3.73 2.26
C ILE A 27 -4.96 -3.21 3.63
N PHE A 28 -4.08 -2.21 3.64
CA PHE A 28 -3.64 -1.49 4.84
C PHE A 28 -3.29 -0.06 4.44
N PHE A 29 -3.68 0.91 5.27
CA PHE A 29 -3.34 2.32 5.12
C PHE A 29 -3.25 2.94 6.52
N GLU A 30 -2.18 3.68 6.77
CA GLU A 30 -1.98 4.46 7.99
C GLU A 30 -1.22 5.75 7.65
N ASP A 31 -1.80 6.91 7.96
CA ASP A 31 -1.20 8.24 7.77
C ASP A 31 -1.19 9.08 9.06
N PHE A 32 -1.53 8.47 10.20
CA PHE A 32 -1.55 9.04 11.54
C PHE A 32 -2.44 10.29 11.69
N ALA A 33 -3.35 10.53 10.73
CA ALA A 33 -4.21 11.72 10.74
C ALA A 33 -5.25 11.66 11.88
N GLU A 34 -5.80 10.48 12.15
CA GLU A 34 -6.79 10.27 13.20
C GLU A 34 -6.14 10.37 14.60
N GLU A 35 -4.95 9.82 14.78
CA GLU A 35 -4.17 9.98 16.00
C GLU A 35 -3.84 11.45 16.26
N LEU A 36 -3.42 12.18 15.24
CA LEU A 36 -3.17 13.62 15.37
C LEU A 36 -4.45 14.38 15.71
N ALA A 37 -5.58 14.04 15.09
CA ALA A 37 -6.88 14.64 15.41
C ALA A 37 -7.29 14.36 16.86
N SER A 38 -6.93 13.21 17.42
CA SER A 38 -7.24 12.82 18.80
C SER A 38 -6.58 13.71 19.86
N ILE A 39 -5.46 14.37 19.51
CA ILE A 39 -4.73 15.27 20.43
C ILE A 39 -5.04 16.75 20.21
N ALA A 40 -5.93 17.09 19.26
CA ALA A 40 -6.31 18.46 19.00
C ALA A 40 -6.87 19.17 20.25
N PRO A 41 -6.54 20.46 20.49
CA PRO A 41 -5.85 21.38 19.59
C PRO A 41 -4.31 21.33 19.68
N ALA A 42 -3.74 20.38 20.42
CA ALA A 42 -2.29 20.18 20.38
C ALA A 42 -1.88 19.65 19.00
N ASN A 43 -0.63 19.94 18.61
CA ASN A 43 -0.04 19.46 17.35
C ASN A 43 1.15 18.51 17.60
N THR A 44 1.36 18.14 18.86
CA THR A 44 2.49 17.34 19.34
C THR A 44 2.06 16.58 20.59
N ALA A 45 2.40 15.31 20.67
CA ALA A 45 2.27 14.50 21.87
C ALA A 45 3.53 13.64 22.02
N GLY A 46 4.30 13.90 23.07
CA GLY A 46 5.46 13.09 23.40
C GLY A 46 5.05 11.78 24.07
N ASN A 47 5.78 10.70 23.80
CA ASN A 47 5.50 9.36 24.30
C ASN A 47 4.05 8.92 24.04
N PHE A 48 3.58 9.17 22.82
CA PHE A 48 2.22 8.86 22.41
C PHE A 48 2.03 7.34 22.34
N THR A 49 0.94 6.83 22.91
CA THR A 49 0.63 5.38 22.98
C THR A 49 -0.68 5.00 22.31
N GLY A 50 -1.43 5.98 21.79
CA GLY A 50 -2.79 5.79 21.28
C GLY A 50 -2.84 5.50 19.78
N LEU A 51 -1.96 4.64 19.28
CA LEU A 51 -1.96 4.24 17.86
C LEU A 51 -3.07 3.21 17.61
N ASP A 52 -3.84 3.37 16.53
CA ASP A 52 -4.95 2.48 16.22
C ASP A 52 -4.49 1.26 15.40
N SER A 53 -3.74 1.49 14.33
CA SER A 53 -3.29 0.42 13.41
C SER A 53 -2.00 -0.26 13.84
N PHE A 54 -1.28 0.32 14.80
CA PHE A 54 0.01 -0.16 15.31
C PHE A 54 0.00 -0.34 16.82
N THR A 55 0.80 -1.28 17.31
CA THR A 55 1.15 -1.44 18.72
C THR A 55 2.62 -1.12 18.91
N ILE A 56 2.93 -0.36 19.96
CA ILE A 56 4.30 -0.14 20.42
C ILE A 56 4.70 -1.35 21.26
N VAL A 57 5.54 -2.21 20.70
CA VAL A 57 6.02 -3.44 21.34
C VAL A 57 7.18 -3.16 22.29
N ASN A 58 7.99 -2.15 21.96
CA ASN A 58 9.08 -1.63 22.79
C ASN A 58 9.28 -0.14 22.52
N GLY A 59 9.92 0.57 23.44
CA GLY A 59 10.30 1.98 23.29
C GLY A 59 9.13 2.96 23.37
N SER A 60 9.36 4.17 22.87
CA SER A 60 8.34 5.20 22.74
C SER A 60 8.40 5.91 21.39
N VAL A 61 7.27 6.51 21.00
CA VAL A 61 7.19 7.39 19.83
C VAL A 61 6.68 8.76 20.25
N ASP A 62 7.03 9.78 19.49
CA ASP A 62 6.36 11.07 19.59
C ASP A 62 5.47 11.26 18.35
N LEU A 63 4.22 11.64 18.57
CA LEU A 63 3.27 11.97 17.51
C LEU A 63 3.29 13.48 17.28
N PHE A 64 3.33 13.90 16.02
CA PHE A 64 3.21 15.32 15.68
C PHE A 64 2.62 15.54 14.30
N GLY A 65 2.03 16.71 14.10
CA GLY A 65 1.65 17.20 12.78
C GLY A 65 2.68 18.18 12.22
N ASN A 66 2.48 18.61 10.97
CA ASN A 66 3.40 19.53 10.30
C ASN A 66 3.68 20.81 11.14
N GLY A 67 4.97 21.15 11.30
CA GLY A 67 5.45 22.24 12.16
C GLY A 67 5.55 21.89 13.65
N GLY A 68 4.99 20.75 14.09
CA GLY A 68 5.19 20.20 15.42
C GLY A 68 6.67 19.91 15.67
N TYR A 69 7.18 20.27 16.85
CA TYR A 69 8.61 20.21 17.18
C TYR A 69 9.55 20.94 16.19
N SER A 70 9.02 21.84 15.36
CA SER A 70 9.74 22.45 14.22
C SER A 70 10.17 21.44 13.13
N LEU A 71 9.44 20.33 13.02
CA LEU A 71 9.66 19.26 12.03
C LEU A 71 8.53 19.28 10.99
N SER A 72 8.72 18.56 9.89
CA SER A 72 7.74 18.42 8.81
C SER A 72 7.20 16.99 8.71
N CYS A 73 5.96 16.88 8.23
CA CYS A 73 5.32 15.62 7.80
C CYS A 73 4.93 15.72 6.32
N GLN A 74 4.78 14.58 5.63
CA GLN A 74 4.22 14.50 4.27
C GLN A 74 2.69 14.41 4.28
N SER A 75 2.12 13.83 5.35
CA SER A 75 0.68 13.78 5.58
C SER A 75 0.26 14.71 6.73
N ALA A 76 -0.94 14.48 7.28
CA ALA A 76 -1.41 15.23 8.43
C ALA A 76 -0.55 14.97 9.67
N GLY A 77 -0.25 13.70 9.97
CA GLY A 77 0.50 13.27 11.15
C GLY A 77 1.71 12.39 10.79
N CYS A 78 2.73 12.42 11.63
CA CYS A 78 3.86 11.52 11.51
C CYS A 78 4.45 11.18 12.89
N LEU A 79 5.25 10.13 12.95
CA LEU A 79 5.87 9.63 14.17
C LEU A 79 7.38 9.86 14.16
N ASP A 80 7.92 10.38 15.26
CA ASP A 80 9.34 10.21 15.61
C ASP A 80 9.49 8.86 16.31
N LEU A 81 10.26 7.96 15.71
CA LEU A 81 10.42 6.59 16.19
C LEU A 81 11.38 6.42 17.37
N ASP A 82 12.08 7.47 17.83
CA ASP A 82 12.92 7.36 19.03
C ASP A 82 12.18 7.85 20.30
N GLY A 83 11.16 8.69 20.09
CA GLY A 83 10.32 9.27 21.12
C GLY A 83 11.09 10.07 22.18
N SER A 84 10.35 10.64 23.12
CA SER A 84 10.90 11.49 24.17
C SER A 84 11.54 10.75 25.35
N THR A 85 11.75 9.42 25.28
CA THR A 85 12.36 8.61 26.35
C THR A 85 13.80 8.16 26.06
N SER A 86 14.31 8.40 24.85
CA SER A 86 15.59 7.83 24.39
C SER A 86 15.59 6.29 24.39
N ASP A 87 14.42 5.69 24.19
CA ASP A 87 14.23 4.26 24.01
C ASP A 87 13.44 4.04 22.71
N ALA A 88 14.16 3.61 21.68
CA ALA A 88 13.65 3.56 20.32
C ALA A 88 12.50 2.56 20.14
N ALA A 89 11.50 2.96 19.35
CA ALA A 89 10.29 2.20 19.17
C ALA A 89 10.47 0.97 18.26
N ARG A 90 9.86 -0.12 18.71
CA ARG A 90 9.43 -1.23 17.86
C ARG A 90 7.91 -1.13 17.67
N LEU A 91 7.48 -0.85 16.46
CA LEU A 91 6.06 -0.85 16.06
C LEU A 91 5.72 -2.14 15.35
N GLU A 92 4.53 -2.70 15.63
CA GLU A 92 3.94 -3.79 14.86
C GLU A 92 2.49 -3.47 14.52
N SER A 93 2.11 -3.62 13.26
CA SER A 93 0.73 -3.37 12.82
C SER A 93 -0.21 -4.44 13.35
N THR A 94 -1.52 -4.16 13.26
CA THR A 94 -2.52 -5.22 13.23
C THR A 94 -2.17 -6.27 12.16
N ALA A 95 -2.46 -7.53 12.44
CA ALA A 95 -2.04 -8.64 11.60
C ALA A 95 -2.80 -8.63 10.26
N LEU A 96 -2.05 -8.72 9.15
CA LEU A 96 -2.56 -8.76 7.80
C LEU A 96 -2.60 -10.18 7.27
N SER A 97 -3.62 -10.48 6.46
CA SER A 97 -3.75 -11.76 5.77
C SER A 97 -3.21 -11.67 4.36
N PHE A 98 -2.31 -12.58 4.02
CA PHE A 98 -1.63 -12.68 2.74
C PHE A 98 -2.00 -14.00 2.06
N VAL A 99 -2.27 -13.96 0.76
CA VAL A 99 -2.79 -15.08 -0.03
C VAL A 99 -1.73 -15.57 -1.00
N ALA A 100 -1.55 -16.88 -1.09
CA ALA A 100 -0.63 -17.53 -2.02
C ALA A 100 -0.89 -17.09 -3.48
N GLY A 101 0.19 -16.81 -4.21
CA GLY A 101 0.14 -16.39 -5.61
C GLY A 101 -0.22 -14.92 -5.83
N VAL A 102 -0.54 -14.16 -4.79
CA VAL A 102 -0.78 -12.71 -4.88
C VAL A 102 0.53 -11.96 -4.69
N THR A 103 0.73 -10.93 -5.51
CA THR A 103 1.83 -9.97 -5.35
C THR A 103 1.34 -8.79 -4.53
N TYR A 104 2.12 -8.41 -3.53
CA TYR A 104 1.83 -7.28 -2.66
C TYR A 104 2.92 -6.23 -2.79
N THR A 105 2.56 -4.97 -2.53
CA THR A 105 3.50 -3.87 -2.41
C THR A 105 3.30 -3.20 -1.05
N LEU A 106 4.33 -3.27 -0.21
CA LEU A 106 4.49 -2.44 0.99
C LEU A 106 5.16 -1.13 0.58
N GLU A 107 4.54 -0.02 0.93
CA GLU A 107 5.05 1.32 0.72
C GLU A 107 5.00 2.11 2.03
N PHE A 108 6.04 2.87 2.32
CA PHE A 108 6.03 3.83 3.42
C PHE A 108 6.95 5.01 3.15
N THR A 109 6.67 6.16 3.76
CA THR A 109 7.53 7.34 3.65
C THR A 109 8.31 7.57 4.93
N VAL A 110 9.60 7.89 4.79
CA VAL A 110 10.50 8.14 5.92
C VAL A 110 11.48 9.27 5.61
N SER A 111 11.90 9.99 6.64
CA SER A 111 13.02 10.94 6.60
C SER A 111 13.97 10.68 7.77
N GLY A 112 15.16 11.28 7.75
CA GLY A 112 16.00 11.32 8.96
C GLY A 112 15.34 12.12 10.08
N ASN A 113 16.02 12.32 11.21
CA ASN A 113 15.49 13.09 12.35
C ASN A 113 15.17 14.58 12.09
N GLN A 114 15.47 15.09 10.89
CA GLN A 114 15.29 16.47 10.42
C GLN A 114 15.98 17.52 11.30
N ARG A 115 16.88 17.08 12.18
CA ARG A 115 17.59 17.89 13.17
C ARG A 115 19.10 17.85 12.94
N GLY A 116 19.55 17.19 11.87
CA GLY A 116 20.96 17.05 11.51
C GLY A 116 21.78 16.31 12.57
N ARG A 117 21.13 15.42 13.34
CA ARG A 117 21.79 14.56 14.32
C ARG A 117 22.45 13.36 13.66
N ALA A 118 22.87 12.40 14.50
CA ALA A 118 23.53 11.19 14.04
C ALA A 118 22.67 10.43 13.02
N ASN A 119 23.31 9.48 12.35
CA ASN A 119 22.59 8.59 11.45
C ASN A 119 21.78 7.58 12.25
N ASP A 120 20.59 7.32 11.76
CA ASP A 120 19.62 6.45 12.38
C ASP A 120 19.42 5.20 11.54
N THR A 121 19.20 4.06 12.19
CA THR A 121 18.90 2.79 11.52
C THR A 121 17.52 2.29 11.90
N LEU A 122 16.83 1.73 10.91
CA LEU A 122 15.51 1.15 11.01
C LEU A 122 15.54 -0.23 10.35
N GLU A 123 15.15 -1.27 11.08
CA GLU A 123 14.74 -2.54 10.45
C GLU A 123 13.23 -2.50 10.19
N TYR A 124 12.81 -2.88 9.00
CA TYR A 124 11.39 -2.91 8.65
C TYR A 124 11.05 -4.17 7.88
N GLY A 125 9.77 -4.54 7.88
CA GLY A 125 9.29 -5.61 7.03
C GLY A 125 7.98 -6.22 7.47
N LEU A 126 7.82 -7.51 7.21
CA LEU A 126 6.70 -8.32 7.65
C LEU A 126 7.20 -9.42 8.58
N THR A 127 6.61 -9.54 9.76
CA THR A 127 7.05 -10.49 10.78
C THR A 127 7.14 -11.91 10.23
N GLY A 128 8.34 -12.50 10.33
CA GLY A 128 8.62 -13.86 9.87
C GLY A 128 8.64 -14.07 8.33
N LEU A 129 8.42 -13.03 7.52
CA LEU A 129 8.32 -13.15 6.06
C LEU A 129 9.39 -12.36 5.30
N LEU A 130 9.59 -11.09 5.64
CA LEU A 130 10.57 -10.24 4.97
C LEU A 130 11.13 -9.21 5.94
N ASN A 131 12.39 -8.85 5.73
CA ASN A 131 13.03 -7.76 6.43
C ASN A 131 14.03 -6.99 5.56
N GLY A 132 14.31 -5.76 5.96
CA GLY A 132 15.33 -4.95 5.33
C GLY A 132 15.83 -3.86 6.29
N PRO A 133 17.14 -3.62 6.35
CA PRO A 133 17.66 -2.44 7.03
C PRO A 133 17.48 -1.20 6.15
N LEU A 134 17.33 -0.06 6.81
CA LEU A 134 17.42 1.27 6.24
C LEU A 134 18.25 2.13 7.18
N THR A 135 19.25 2.84 6.65
CA THR A 135 20.01 3.83 7.42
C THR A 135 19.83 5.18 6.76
N LEU A 136 19.42 6.18 7.55
CA LEU A 136 19.20 7.56 7.11
C LEU A 136 20.17 8.50 7.82
N THR A 137 20.61 9.53 7.11
CA THR A 137 21.30 10.66 7.76
C THR A 137 20.27 11.61 8.38
N GLY A 138 20.64 12.32 9.44
CA GLY A 138 19.71 13.23 10.13
C GLY A 138 19.12 14.36 9.29
N ASN A 139 19.63 14.62 8.08
CA ASN A 139 19.10 15.62 7.14
C ASN A 139 18.50 15.02 5.87
N ASP A 140 18.39 13.69 5.77
CA ASP A 140 17.76 13.06 4.60
C ASP A 140 16.31 13.53 4.51
N SER A 141 15.94 14.05 3.34
CA SER A 141 14.56 14.42 3.03
C SER A 141 13.66 13.20 3.04
N PHE A 142 12.35 13.41 3.15
CA PHE A 142 11.39 12.34 2.94
C PHE A 142 11.63 11.59 1.64
N GLN A 143 11.60 10.27 1.73
CA GLN A 143 11.68 9.35 0.61
C GLN A 143 10.67 8.23 0.79
N THR A 144 10.15 7.76 -0.33
CA THR A 144 9.24 6.61 -0.38
C THR A 144 10.05 5.34 -0.51
N ILE A 145 9.82 4.40 0.40
CA ILE A 145 10.40 3.06 0.36
C ILE A 145 9.32 2.11 -0.13
N THR A 146 9.61 1.41 -1.23
CA THR A 146 8.69 0.46 -1.86
C THR A 146 9.29 -0.94 -1.87
N ARG A 147 8.53 -1.93 -1.40
CA ARG A 147 8.88 -3.34 -1.43
C ARG A 147 7.76 -4.17 -2.05
N THR A 148 8.06 -4.81 -3.17
CA THR A 148 7.15 -5.73 -3.84
C THR A 148 7.57 -7.18 -3.57
N PHE A 149 6.62 -8.02 -3.21
CA PHE A 149 6.86 -9.44 -2.93
C PHE A 149 5.65 -10.29 -3.34
N THR A 150 5.89 -11.53 -3.75
CA THR A 150 4.84 -12.50 -4.10
C THR A 150 4.79 -13.60 -3.06
N MET A 151 3.59 -13.90 -2.58
CA MET A 151 3.40 -14.92 -1.55
C MET A 151 3.44 -16.32 -2.16
N LEU A 152 4.21 -17.22 -1.54
CA LEU A 152 4.29 -18.62 -1.96
C LEU A 152 3.26 -19.52 -1.26
N ALA A 153 2.78 -19.09 -0.09
CA ALA A 153 1.78 -19.76 0.72
C ALA A 153 0.92 -18.70 1.43
N ASP A 154 -0.28 -19.10 1.85
CA ASP A 154 -1.11 -18.25 2.70
C ASP A 154 -0.38 -18.00 4.03
N ALA A 155 -0.41 -16.76 4.50
CA ALA A 155 0.26 -16.37 5.72
C ALA A 155 -0.47 -15.23 6.43
N THR A 156 -0.18 -15.08 7.72
CA THR A 156 -0.56 -13.91 8.50
C THR A 156 0.71 -13.29 9.06
N ALA A 157 0.89 -11.99 8.85
CA ALA A 157 2.04 -11.25 9.35
C ALA A 157 1.67 -9.80 9.63
N SER A 158 2.44 -9.15 10.51
CA SER A 158 2.32 -7.73 10.81
C SER A 158 3.44 -6.97 10.11
N ILE A 159 3.14 -5.75 9.66
CA ILE A 159 4.18 -4.78 9.29
C ILE A 159 4.92 -4.43 10.56
N TYR A 160 6.25 -4.30 10.48
CA TYR A 160 7.02 -3.80 11.60
C TYR A 160 8.01 -2.72 11.20
N PHE A 161 8.32 -1.88 12.17
CA PHE A 161 9.33 -0.85 12.14
C PHE A 161 10.10 -0.91 13.47
N ASP A 162 11.41 -1.09 13.41
CA ASP A 162 12.28 -1.33 14.57
C ASP A 162 13.47 -0.39 14.51
N HIS A 163 13.36 0.72 15.22
CA HIS A 163 14.37 1.75 15.21
C HIS A 163 15.48 1.45 16.22
N ALA A 164 16.75 1.67 15.85
CA ALA A 164 17.92 1.41 16.69
C ALA A 164 18.48 2.67 17.39
N GLY A 165 17.63 3.67 17.66
CA GLY A 165 17.97 4.96 18.26
C GLY A 165 18.36 4.90 19.75
N GLY A 166 18.23 6.03 20.44
CA GLY A 166 18.56 6.16 21.86
C GLY A 166 19.01 7.57 22.27
N ASP A 167 18.66 8.59 21.51
CA ASP A 167 19.09 9.98 21.72
C ASP A 167 17.94 11.01 21.65
N ASN A 168 16.68 10.55 21.54
CA ASN A 168 15.45 11.35 21.35
C ASN A 168 15.41 12.06 19.98
N TYR A 169 16.07 11.49 18.96
CA TYR A 169 16.10 12.02 17.61
C TYR A 169 15.98 10.89 16.60
N GLY A 170 14.76 10.39 16.37
CA GLY A 170 14.55 9.23 15.51
C GLY A 170 14.25 9.54 14.06
N ILE A 171 14.23 8.47 13.27
CA ILE A 171 13.62 8.48 11.93
C ILE A 171 12.17 8.92 12.04
N ILE A 172 11.76 9.79 11.11
CA ILE A 172 10.36 10.20 11.01
C ILE A 172 9.63 9.27 10.05
N LEU A 173 8.63 8.56 10.53
CA LEU A 173 7.77 7.63 9.77
C LEU A 173 6.43 8.29 9.44
N ASP A 174 6.00 8.13 8.20
CA ASP A 174 4.74 8.68 7.67
C ASP A 174 4.17 7.74 6.59
N SER A 175 2.85 7.71 6.45
CA SER A 175 2.10 7.14 5.32
C SER A 175 2.51 5.71 4.95
N VAL A 176 2.01 4.71 5.67
CA VAL A 176 2.26 3.29 5.44
C VAL A 176 1.08 2.68 4.67
N THR A 177 1.36 2.03 3.54
CA THR A 177 0.35 1.40 2.70
C THR A 177 0.76 -0.01 2.30
N VAL A 178 -0.19 -0.94 2.29
CA VAL A 178 -0.03 -2.23 1.61
C VAL A 178 -1.10 -2.37 0.56
N THR A 179 -0.68 -2.68 -0.67
CA THR A 179 -1.59 -2.98 -1.78
C THR A 179 -1.42 -4.42 -2.25
N ALA A 180 -2.51 -5.02 -2.72
CA ALA A 180 -2.55 -6.35 -3.29
C ALA A 180 -2.86 -6.27 -4.79
N ASP A 181 -2.03 -6.90 -5.61
CA ASP A 181 -2.27 -7.12 -7.03
C ASP A 181 -3.07 -8.42 -7.20
N THR A 182 -4.39 -8.30 -7.06
CA THR A 182 -5.29 -9.45 -7.14
C THR A 182 -5.42 -9.91 -8.60
N PRO A 183 -5.26 -11.21 -8.90
CA PRO A 183 -5.39 -11.72 -10.26
C PRO A 183 -6.80 -11.47 -10.79
N ALA A 184 -6.90 -11.09 -12.08
CA ALA A 184 -8.18 -10.88 -12.74
C ALA A 184 -9.14 -12.06 -12.51
N VAL A 185 -10.27 -11.78 -11.89
CA VAL A 185 -11.41 -12.70 -11.95
C VAL A 185 -11.93 -12.64 -13.39
N PRO A 186 -11.90 -13.75 -14.16
CA PRO A 186 -12.47 -13.75 -15.49
C PRO A 186 -13.91 -13.28 -15.41
N LEU A 187 -14.29 -12.29 -16.24
CA LEU A 187 -15.69 -11.89 -16.35
C LEU A 187 -16.53 -13.17 -16.54
N PRO A 188 -17.67 -13.29 -15.84
CA PRO A 188 -18.57 -14.40 -16.10
C PRO A 188 -18.81 -14.51 -17.60
N ALA A 189 -18.67 -15.72 -18.16
CA ALA A 189 -18.84 -15.95 -19.60
C ALA A 189 -20.18 -15.43 -20.14
N SER A 190 -21.14 -15.18 -19.24
CA SER A 190 -22.43 -14.55 -19.53
C SER A 190 -22.32 -13.14 -20.11
N LEU A 191 -21.30 -12.32 -19.80
CA LEU A 191 -21.20 -10.96 -20.35
C LEU A 191 -20.93 -10.94 -21.86
N PRO A 192 -19.90 -11.65 -22.37
CA PRO A 192 -19.69 -11.78 -23.81
C PRO A 192 -20.88 -12.44 -24.53
N LEU A 193 -21.49 -13.47 -23.92
CA LEU A 193 -22.67 -14.14 -24.44
C LEU A 193 -23.90 -13.23 -24.51
N LEU A 194 -24.13 -12.42 -23.48
CA LEU A 194 -25.20 -11.43 -23.44
C LEU A 194 -24.97 -10.32 -24.47
N GLY A 195 -23.73 -9.82 -24.57
CA GLY A 195 -23.34 -8.84 -25.58
C GLY A 195 -23.55 -9.38 -27.01
N ALA A 196 -23.10 -10.60 -27.28
CA ALA A 196 -23.30 -11.26 -28.56
C ALA A 196 -24.78 -11.55 -28.85
N GLY A 197 -25.55 -11.97 -27.84
CA GLY A 197 -27.00 -12.21 -27.94
C GLY A 197 -27.77 -10.94 -28.29
N LEU A 198 -27.48 -9.83 -27.62
CA LEU A 198 -28.08 -8.52 -27.90
C LEU A 198 -27.71 -8.01 -29.30
N ALA A 199 -26.43 -8.14 -29.69
CA ALA A 199 -25.99 -7.78 -31.04
C ALA A 199 -26.70 -8.61 -32.12
N GLY A 200 -26.87 -9.91 -31.88
CA GLY A 200 -27.63 -10.81 -32.77
C GLY A 200 -29.10 -10.40 -32.92
N LEU A 201 -29.77 -10.02 -31.82
CA LEU A 201 -31.15 -9.54 -31.85
C LEU A 201 -31.29 -8.22 -32.63
N VAL A 202 -30.35 -7.28 -32.47
CA VAL A 202 -30.33 -6.01 -33.22
C VAL A 202 -30.12 -6.27 -34.71
N ALA A 203 -29.19 -7.17 -35.08
CA ALA A 203 -28.93 -7.54 -36.47
C ALA A 203 -30.15 -8.21 -37.12
N MET A 204 -30.88 -9.06 -36.38
CA MET A 204 -32.08 -9.73 -36.87
C MET A 204 -33.25 -8.76 -37.10
N ARG A 205 -33.39 -7.73 -36.26
CA ARG A 205 -34.42 -6.69 -36.41
C ARG A 205 -34.19 -5.82 -37.65
N ARG A 206 -32.94 -5.51 -37.98
CA ARG A 206 -32.58 -4.70 -39.18
C ARG A 206 -32.80 -5.42 -40.51
N ARG A 207 -32.97 -6.75 -40.50
CA ARG A 207 -33.25 -7.55 -41.71
C ARG A 207 -34.73 -7.67 -42.06
N LYS A 208 -35.63 -7.32 -41.13
CA LYS A 208 -37.09 -7.41 -41.31
C LYS A 208 -37.76 -6.05 -41.56
N GLY A 209 -37.00 -4.96 -41.53
CA GLY A 209 -37.45 -3.60 -41.86
C GLY A 209 -36.94 -3.15 -43.21
#